data_AF-A0A1Z3MT37-F1
#
_entry.id   AF-A0A1Z3MT37-F1
#
_cell.length_a   1.000
_cell.length_b   1.000
_cell.length_c   1.000
_cell.angle_alpha   90.00
_cell.angle_beta   90.00
_cell.angle_gamma   90.00
#
_symmetry.space_group_name_H-M   'P 1'
#
loop_
_entity.id
_entity.type
_entity.pdbx_description
1 polymer ?
#
loop_
_entity_poly.entity_id
_entity_poly.type
_entity_poly.pdbx_seq_one_letter_code
_entity_poly.pdbx_strand_id
1 'polypeptide(L)'
;MNITLHFPQGSTSIIDGTYTGYEYSRSDKLINAHITFDESYKLFINQHRLVLSYKYITVNHQHSYTIGRWVYDWNTIENYKGSERVHLDYLQCLTQELIQDESLNSRPIDNYRIALLINQFREQK
;
A
#
# COMPACT_ATOMS: atom_id res chain seq x y z
N MET A 1 13.27 3.24 -0.04
CA MET A 1 11.84 2.93 -0.32
C MET A 1 11.72 2.88 -1.82
N ASN A 2 11.14 1.82 -2.38
CA ASN A 2 11.12 1.63 -3.82
C ASN A 2 9.67 1.68 -4.30
N ILE A 3 9.40 2.52 -5.28
CA ILE A 3 8.05 2.73 -5.81
C ILE A 3 8.04 2.26 -7.27
N THR A 4 7.08 1.43 -7.64
CA THR A 4 6.79 1.10 -9.04
C THR A 4 5.42 1.64 -9.41
N LEU A 5 5.39 2.56 -10.37
CA LEU A 5 4.18 3.13 -10.94
C LEU A 5 3.82 2.40 -12.22
N HIS A 6 2.58 1.94 -12.36
CA HIS A 6 2.12 1.23 -13.53
C HIS A 6 1.14 2.08 -14.34
N PHE A 7 1.47 2.28 -15.62
CA PHE A 7 0.68 3.00 -16.62
C PHE A 7 0.29 2.05 -17.76
N PRO A 8 -0.69 2.41 -18.61
CA PRO A 8 -1.05 1.57 -19.75
C PRO A 8 0.11 1.26 -20.70
N GLN A 9 1.04 2.20 -20.86
CA GLN A 9 2.14 2.08 -21.83
C GLN A 9 3.45 1.54 -21.23
N GLY A 10 3.51 1.36 -19.92
CA GLY A 10 4.74 0.92 -19.27
C GLY A 10 4.75 1.19 -17.78
N SER A 11 5.88 0.90 -17.15
CA SER A 11 6.08 1.10 -15.71
C SER A 11 7.32 1.92 -15.43
N THR A 12 7.26 2.70 -14.35
CA THR A 12 8.35 3.54 -13.89
C THR A 12 8.73 3.13 -12.49
N SER A 13 10.00 2.85 -12.27
CA SER A 13 10.56 2.55 -10.95
C SER A 13 11.26 3.78 -10.40
N ILE A 14 10.93 4.15 -9.17
CA ILE A 14 11.57 5.21 -8.39
C ILE A 14 12.32 4.52 -7.25
N ILE A 15 13.64 4.50 -7.33
CA ILE A 15 14.54 3.86 -6.35
C ILE A 15 15.47 4.94 -5.84
N ASP A 16 15.37 5.28 -4.57
CA ASP A 16 16.17 6.34 -3.91
C ASP A 16 16.17 7.66 -4.71
N GLY A 17 15.00 8.05 -5.20
CA GLY A 17 14.78 9.28 -6.00
C GLY A 17 15.17 9.16 -7.48
N THR A 18 15.79 8.06 -7.89
CA THR A 18 16.15 7.82 -9.29
C THR A 18 15.00 7.18 -10.05
N TYR A 19 14.60 7.82 -11.16
CA TYR A 19 13.53 7.35 -12.05
C TYR A 19 14.13 6.47 -13.16
N THR A 20 13.53 5.31 -13.40
CA THR A 20 13.94 4.37 -14.45
C THR A 20 12.73 3.71 -15.11
N GLY A 21 12.83 3.37 -16.39
CA GLY A 21 11.77 2.71 -17.16
C GLY A 21 10.97 3.68 -18.02
N TYR A 22 9.65 3.51 -18.06
CA TYR A 22 8.76 4.36 -18.87
C TYR A 22 8.79 5.80 -18.38
N GLU A 23 8.89 6.75 -19.30
CA GLU A 23 8.77 8.18 -19.01
C GLU A 23 7.32 8.62 -19.20
N TYR A 24 6.57 8.65 -18.10
CA TYR A 24 5.18 9.07 -18.14
C TYR A 24 5.05 10.59 -18.29
N SER A 25 4.04 11.00 -19.04
CA SER A 25 3.61 12.38 -19.20
C SER A 25 2.57 12.78 -18.16
N ARG A 26 2.15 14.05 -18.19
CA ARG A 26 1.04 14.55 -17.35
C ARG A 26 -0.30 13.88 -17.69
N SER A 27 -0.52 13.54 -18.97
CA SER A 27 -1.75 12.90 -19.48
C SER A 27 -1.90 11.42 -19.13
N ASP A 28 -0.80 10.75 -18.77
CA ASP A 28 -0.85 9.35 -18.37
C ASP A 28 -1.63 9.16 -17.06
N LYS A 29 -2.53 8.17 -17.07
CA LYS A 29 -3.31 7.78 -15.91
C LYS A 29 -2.62 6.62 -15.20
N LEU A 30 -2.34 6.80 -13.91
CA LEU A 30 -1.81 5.73 -13.06
C LEU A 30 -2.88 4.64 -12.90
N ILE A 31 -2.53 3.40 -13.22
CA ILE A 31 -3.42 2.23 -13.05
C ILE A 31 -3.31 1.75 -11.60
N ASN A 32 -2.08 1.53 -11.14
CA ASN A 32 -1.78 1.09 -9.80
C ASN A 32 -0.33 1.44 -9.44
N ALA A 33 -0.01 1.36 -8.16
CA ALA A 33 1.35 1.51 -7.66
C ALA A 33 1.68 0.38 -6.68
N HIS A 34 2.94 -0.04 -6.72
CA HIS A 34 3.56 -0.91 -5.72
C HIS A 34 4.62 -0.11 -4.97
N ILE A 35 4.66 -0.22 -3.64
CA ILE A 35 5.74 0.35 -2.83
C ILE A 35 6.33 -0.76 -1.98
N THR A 36 7.65 -0.89 -1.95
CA THR A 36 8.36 -1.74 -1.00
C THR A 36 9.19 -0.90 -0.04
N PHE A 37 9.14 -1.28 1.24
CA PHE A 37 9.82 -0.58 2.33
C PHE A 37 10.24 -1.56 3.42
N ASP A 38 11.30 -1.19 4.14
CA ASP A 38 11.90 -1.96 5.24
C ASP A 38 12.04 -3.46 4.91
N GLU A 39 12.56 -3.71 3.70
CA GLU A 39 12.92 -5.01 3.10
C GLU A 39 11.77 -6.00 2.84
N SER A 40 10.73 -6.02 3.67
CA SER A 40 9.72 -7.07 3.68
C SER A 40 8.28 -6.59 3.53
N TYR A 41 8.03 -5.29 3.73
CA TYR A 41 6.69 -4.72 3.66
C TYR A 41 6.38 -4.19 2.27
N LYS A 42 5.12 -4.38 1.85
CA LYS A 42 4.65 -3.96 0.54
C LYS A 42 3.29 -3.29 0.63
N LEU A 43 3.14 -2.17 -0.08
CA LEU A 43 1.86 -1.55 -0.39
C LEU A 43 1.54 -1.84 -1.86
N PHE A 44 0.30 -2.26 -2.11
CA PHE A 44 -0.34 -2.19 -3.42
C PHE A 44 -1.52 -1.24 -3.31
N ILE A 45 -1.62 -0.30 -4.25
CA ILE A 45 -2.73 0.63 -4.31
C ILE A 45 -3.21 0.84 -5.73
N ASN A 46 -4.52 0.81 -5.92
CA ASN A 46 -5.19 1.19 -7.16
C ASN A 46 -6.51 1.91 -6.83
N GLN A 47 -7.34 2.15 -7.85
CA GLN A 47 -8.62 2.86 -7.69
C GLN A 47 -9.68 2.10 -6.86
N HIS A 48 -9.45 0.83 -6.55
CA HIS A 48 -10.45 -0.05 -5.91
C HIS A 48 -9.97 -0.66 -4.60
N ARG A 49 -8.66 -0.80 -4.41
CA ARG A 49 -8.06 -1.55 -3.31
C ARG A 49 -6.79 -0.87 -2.84
N LEU A 50 -6.65 -0.84 -1.53
CA LEU A 50 -5.44 -0.48 -0.81
C LEU A 50 -5.08 -1.69 0.04
N VAL A 51 -3.95 -2.33 -0.29
CA VAL A 51 -3.51 -3.56 0.34
C VAL A 51 -2.09 -3.40 0.86
N LEU A 52 -1.93 -3.52 2.17
CA LEU A 52 -0.63 -3.62 2.84
C LEU A 52 -0.33 -5.07 3.16
N SER A 53 0.92 -5.50 2.99
CA SER A 53 1.30 -6.90 3.19
C SER A 53 2.70 -7.09 3.75
N TYR A 54 2.85 -8.21 4.45
CA TYR A 54 4.11 -8.74 4.96
C TYR A 54 4.09 -10.27 4.85
N LYS A 55 5.02 -10.84 4.07
CA LYS A 55 5.05 -12.28 3.76
C LYS A 55 3.68 -12.78 3.26
N TYR A 56 3.02 -13.62 4.05
CA TYR A 56 1.72 -14.23 3.75
C TYR A 56 0.55 -13.52 4.44
N ILE A 57 0.82 -12.40 5.13
CA ILE A 57 -0.17 -11.60 5.83
C ILE A 57 -0.54 -10.41 4.95
N THR A 58 -1.83 -10.18 4.74
CA THR A 58 -2.30 -9.00 4.01
C THR A 58 -3.43 -8.30 4.76
N VAL A 59 -3.51 -6.99 4.59
CA VAL A 59 -4.48 -6.08 5.17
C VAL A 59 -5.10 -5.29 4.01
N ASN A 60 -6.36 -5.57 3.71
CA ASN A 60 -7.12 -4.81 2.72
C ASN A 60 -7.97 -3.77 3.46
N HIS A 61 -7.71 -2.50 3.18
CA HIS A 61 -8.37 -1.37 3.83
C HIS A 61 -9.89 -1.57 3.87
N GLN A 62 -10.50 -1.42 5.05
CA GLN A 62 -11.95 -1.52 5.33
C GLN A 62 -12.64 -2.87 5.09
N HIS A 63 -11.98 -3.89 4.52
CA HIS A 63 -12.68 -5.12 4.11
C HIS A 63 -12.30 -6.34 4.95
N SER A 64 -11.01 -6.69 4.99
CA SER A 64 -10.56 -7.95 5.56
C SER A 64 -9.05 -7.97 5.75
N TYR A 65 -8.58 -8.98 6.48
CA TYR A 65 -7.18 -9.38 6.48
C TYR A 65 -7.04 -10.84 6.05
N THR A 66 -5.85 -11.23 5.60
CA THR A 66 -5.55 -12.61 5.22
C THR A 66 -4.31 -13.12 5.92
N ILE A 67 -4.30 -14.43 6.20
CA ILE A 67 -3.13 -15.15 6.69
C ILE A 67 -2.98 -16.41 5.83
N GLY A 68 -1.94 -16.44 5.00
CA GLY A 68 -1.77 -17.45 3.98
C GLY A 68 -2.89 -17.34 2.95
N ARG A 69 -3.68 -18.41 2.82
CA ARG A 69 -4.82 -18.49 1.89
C ARG A 69 -6.15 -18.10 2.52
N TRP A 70 -6.19 -17.91 3.83
CA TRP A 70 -7.44 -17.72 4.57
C TRP A 70 -7.76 -16.24 4.72
N VAL A 71 -9.04 -15.90 4.51
CA VAL A 71 -9.58 -14.53 4.62
C VAL A 71 -10.39 -14.44 5.89
N TYR A 72 -10.18 -13.37 6.64
CA TYR A 72 -10.81 -13.12 7.93
C TYR A 72 -11.43 -11.73 7.97
N ASP A 73 -12.55 -11.61 8.67
CA ASP A 73 -13.16 -10.31 8.98
C ASP A 73 -12.37 -9.63 10.10
N TRP A 74 -12.28 -8.30 10.04
CA TRP A 74 -11.60 -7.47 11.04
C TRP A 74 -12.10 -7.70 12.46
N ASN A 75 -13.38 -8.01 12.64
CA ASN A 75 -13.96 -8.30 13.95
C ASN A 75 -13.33 -9.55 14.62
N THR A 76 -12.59 -10.37 13.88
CA THR A 76 -11.91 -11.56 14.40
C THR A 76 -10.44 -11.35 14.74
N ILE A 77 -9.89 -10.14 14.56
CA ILE A 77 -8.45 -9.87 14.73
C ILE A 77 -7.95 -10.22 16.13
N GLU A 78 -8.78 -10.04 17.16
CA GLU A 78 -8.45 -10.37 18.57
C GLU A 78 -8.22 -11.87 18.82
N ASN A 79 -8.70 -12.73 17.91
CA ASN A 79 -8.50 -14.17 18.01
C ASN A 79 -7.08 -14.59 17.61
N TYR A 80 -6.34 -13.74 16.87
CA TYR A 80 -4.97 -14.03 16.46
C TYR A 80 -3.96 -13.69 17.56
N LYS A 81 -2.96 -14.56 17.74
CA LYS A 81 -1.90 -14.44 18.75
C LYS A 81 -0.53 -14.68 18.11
N GLY A 82 0.53 -14.26 18.80
CA GLY A 82 1.91 -14.49 18.38
C GLY A 82 2.42 -13.47 17.36
N SER A 83 3.42 -13.86 16.57
CA SER A 83 4.10 -12.95 15.61
C SER A 83 3.16 -12.43 14.52
N GLU A 84 2.19 -13.23 14.10
CA GLU A 84 1.20 -12.83 13.09
C GLU A 84 0.36 -11.65 13.58
N ARG A 85 -0.02 -11.65 14.86
CA ARG A 85 -0.76 -10.55 15.48
C ARG A 85 0.05 -9.25 15.45
N VAL A 86 1.34 -9.31 15.79
CA VAL A 86 2.23 -8.15 15.77
C VAL A 86 2.28 -7.51 14.38
N HIS A 87 2.40 -8.34 13.34
CA HIS A 87 2.43 -7.84 11.96
C HIS A 87 1.07 -7.32 11.49
N LEU A 88 -0.04 -7.95 11.90
CA LEU A 88 -1.39 -7.44 11.61
C LEU A 88 -1.61 -6.04 12.21
N ASP A 89 -1.31 -5.88 13.50
CA ASP A 89 -1.42 -4.59 14.20
C ASP A 89 -0.56 -3.53 13.52
N TYR A 90 0.68 -3.89 13.15
CA TYR A 90 1.58 -2.97 12.48
C TYR A 90 1.09 -2.56 11.08
N LEU A 91 0.62 -3.52 10.27
CA LEU A 91 0.02 -3.22 8.96
C LEU A 91 -1.23 -2.34 9.09
N GLN A 92 -2.02 -2.51 10.16
CA GLN A 92 -3.17 -1.67 10.44
C GLN A 92 -2.75 -0.24 10.81
N CYS A 93 -1.75 -0.07 11.68
CA CYS A 93 -1.18 1.23 12.00
C CYS A 93 -0.63 1.92 10.74
N LEU A 94 0.11 1.20 9.90
CA LEU A 94 0.61 1.70 8.62
C LEU A 94 -0.51 2.10 7.67
N THR A 95 -1.64 1.38 7.69
CA THR A 95 -2.80 1.75 6.88
C THR A 95 -3.37 3.08 7.36
N GLN A 96 -3.49 3.27 8.68
CA GLN A 96 -3.98 4.53 9.26
C GLN A 96 -3.02 5.69 8.96
N GLU A 97 -1.72 5.49 9.15
CA GLU A 97 -0.67 6.46 8.82
C GLU A 97 -0.75 6.86 7.34
N LEU A 98 -0.80 5.87 6.44
CA LEU A 98 -0.90 6.12 5.00
C LEU A 98 -2.13 6.97 4.64
N ILE A 99 -3.28 6.65 5.24
CA ILE A 99 -4.52 7.38 5.02
C ILE A 99 -4.48 8.76 5.68
N GLN A 100 -3.82 8.98 6.81
CA GLN A 100 -3.82 10.27 7.50
C GLN A 100 -2.74 11.21 6.97
N ASP A 101 -1.54 10.69 6.81
CA ASP A 101 -0.32 11.47 6.66
C ASP A 101 0.37 11.26 5.30
N GLU A 102 -0.15 10.37 4.44
CA GLU A 102 0.46 9.99 3.15
C GLU A 102 1.89 9.46 3.32
N SER A 103 2.16 8.83 4.46
CA SER A 103 3.47 8.29 4.82
C SER A 103 3.41 6.82 5.21
N LEU A 104 4.57 6.17 5.15
CA LEU A 104 4.81 4.83 5.67
C LEU A 104 6.05 4.86 6.55
N ASN A 105 5.92 4.51 7.83
CA ASN A 105 7.00 4.59 8.82
C ASN A 105 7.62 5.98 8.92
N SER A 106 6.75 6.98 8.95
CA SER A 106 7.08 8.40 9.01
C SER A 106 7.93 8.88 7.80
N ARG A 107 7.97 8.09 6.72
CA ARG A 107 8.60 8.49 5.45
C ARG A 107 7.49 8.89 4.47
N PRO A 108 7.45 10.15 4.02
CA PRO A 108 6.41 10.61 3.12
C PRO A 108 6.52 9.90 1.77
N ILE A 109 5.38 9.59 1.17
CA ILE A 109 5.31 9.13 -0.21
C ILE A 109 5.23 10.36 -1.11
N ASP A 110 6.39 10.91 -1.48
CA ASP A 110 6.51 12.12 -2.31
C ASP A 110 6.14 11.85 -3.78
N ASN A 111 4.89 11.44 -4.03
CA ASN A 111 4.36 11.21 -5.36
C ASN A 111 2.88 11.60 -5.47
N TYR A 112 2.60 12.70 -6.16
CA TYR A 112 1.25 13.24 -6.29
C TYR A 112 0.24 12.26 -6.90
N ARG A 113 0.68 11.32 -7.75
CA ARG A 113 -0.23 10.34 -8.37
C ARG A 113 -0.68 9.28 -7.37
N ILE A 114 0.19 8.92 -6.44
CA ILE A 114 -0.15 8.04 -5.33
C ILE A 114 -1.06 8.77 -4.34
N ALA A 115 -0.76 10.04 -4.02
CA ALA A 115 -1.64 10.87 -3.18
C ALA A 115 -3.08 10.94 -3.72
N LEU A 116 -3.25 11.07 -5.04
CA LEU A 116 -4.57 11.01 -5.69
C LEU A 116 -5.29 9.68 -5.46
N LEU A 117 -4.58 8.55 -5.44
CA LEU A 117 -5.17 7.24 -5.12
C LEU A 117 -5.53 7.15 -3.62
N ILE A 118 -4.65 7.61 -2.73
CA ILE A 118 -4.88 7.61 -1.27
C ILE A 118 -6.14 8.42 -0.92
N ASN A 119 -6.30 9.61 -1.52
CA ASN A 119 -7.43 10.49 -1.26
C ASN A 119 -8.79 9.84 -1.53
N GLN A 120 -8.88 8.93 -2.50
CA GLN A 120 -10.12 8.20 -2.79
C GLN A 120 -10.60 7.33 -1.62
N PHE A 121 -9.69 6.88 -0.76
CA PHE A 121 -10.01 6.07 0.43
C PHE A 121 -10.32 6.93 1.66
N ARG A 122 -9.98 8.23 1.66
CA ARG A 122 -10.38 9.18 2.71
C ARG A 122 -11.84 9.58 2.59
N GLU A 123 -12.30 9.75 1.35
CA GLU A 123 -13.64 10.25 1.01
C GLU A 123 -14.74 9.18 1.17
N GLN A 124 -14.37 7.90 1.26
CA GLN A 124 -15.30 6.78 1.48
C GLN A 124 -15.73 6.62 2.96
N LYS A 125 -15.86 7.71 3.71
CA LYS A 125 -16.34 7.72 5.10
C LYS A 125 -17.86 7.79 5.19
#